data_AF-A0A6G8U5W0-F1
#
_entry.id   AF-A0A6G8U5W0-F1
#
_cell.length_a   1.000
_cell.length_b   1.000
_cell.length_c   1.000
_cell.angle_alpha   90.00
_cell.angle_beta   90.00
_cell.angle_gamma   90.00
#
_symmetry.space_group_name_H-M   'P 1'
#
loop_
_entity.id
_entity.type
_entity.pdbx_description
1 polymer ?
#
loop_
_entity_poly.entity_id
_entity_poly.type
_entity_poly.pdbx_seq_one_letter_code
_entity_poly.pdbx_strand_id
1 'polypeptide(L)'
;MAGFFDTLFGGGAEREAAEKNRALASQYQTDALGYLKTGYGTGTDALNKGIAAYDPLAALGAKYSRVGDTWLDALGVNGADASKAAQSVFQTTPGYPAF
;
A
#
# COMPACT_ATOMS: atom_id res chain seq x y z
N MET A 1 -22.59 -38.03 -47.53
CA MET A 1 -21.22 -37.72 -48.04
C MET A 1 -20.97 -36.24 -48.31
N ALA A 2 -21.93 -35.31 -48.09
CA ALA A 2 -21.68 -33.87 -48.24
C ALA A 2 -20.71 -33.29 -47.17
N GLY A 3 -20.76 -33.79 -45.93
CA GLY A 3 -19.97 -33.24 -44.80
C GLY A 3 -18.51 -33.70 -44.68
N PHE A 4 -17.96 -34.44 -45.64
CA PHE A 4 -16.51 -34.74 -45.66
C PHE A 4 -15.80 -33.89 -46.71
N PHE A 5 -16.37 -33.80 -47.91
CA PHE A 5 -15.84 -32.98 -49.00
C PHE A 5 -15.99 -31.46 -48.74
N ASP A 6 -17.06 -31.02 -48.09
CA ASP A 6 -17.22 -29.61 -47.67
C ASP A 6 -16.20 -29.20 -46.60
N THR A 7 -15.79 -30.16 -45.76
CA THR A 7 -14.80 -29.97 -44.70
C THR A 7 -13.36 -30.02 -45.24
N LEU A 8 -13.13 -30.79 -46.31
CA LEU A 8 -11.82 -30.94 -46.99
C LEU A 8 -11.54 -29.85 -48.04
N PHE A 9 -12.56 -29.33 -48.73
CA PHE A 9 -12.42 -28.36 -49.82
C PHE A 9 -13.15 -27.03 -49.58
N GLY A 10 -14.04 -26.94 -48.58
CA GLY A 10 -14.83 -25.74 -48.25
C GLY A 10 -14.32 -24.97 -47.02
N GLY A 11 -13.19 -25.39 -46.42
CA GLY A 11 -12.56 -24.66 -45.31
C GLY A 11 -13.35 -24.68 -43.99
N GLY A 12 -14.37 -25.54 -43.85
CA GLY A 12 -15.24 -25.58 -42.66
C GLY A 12 -14.48 -25.85 -41.35
N ALA A 13 -13.51 -26.77 -41.38
CA ALA A 13 -12.65 -27.05 -40.23
C ALA A 13 -11.72 -25.88 -39.89
N GLU A 14 -11.18 -25.18 -40.89
CA GLU A 14 -10.35 -23.99 -40.70
C GLU A 14 -11.16 -22.82 -40.15
N ARG A 15 -12.41 -22.66 -40.60
CA ARG A 15 -13.33 -21.63 -40.12
C ARG A 15 -13.77 -21.86 -38.68
N GLU A 16 -14.11 -23.10 -38.32
CA GLU A 16 -14.43 -23.48 -36.95
C GLU A 16 -13.22 -23.33 -36.02
N ALA A 17 -12.03 -23.72 -36.47
CA ALA A 17 -10.79 -23.50 -35.73
C ALA A 17 -10.48 -22.00 -35.55
N ALA A 18 -10.70 -21.19 -36.59
CA ALA A 18 -10.53 -19.74 -36.52
C ALA A 18 -11.51 -19.08 -35.55
N GLU A 19 -12.78 -19.49 -35.54
CA GLU A 19 -13.80 -19.02 -34.59
C GLU A 19 -13.44 -19.41 -33.15
N LYS A 20 -13.02 -20.66 -32.91
CA LYS A 20 -12.53 -21.11 -31.60
C LYS A 20 -11.31 -20.32 -31.15
N ASN A 21 -10.33 -20.10 -32.03
CA ASN A 21 -9.16 -19.30 -31.72
C ASN A 21 -9.52 -17.84 -31.40
N ARG A 22 -10.50 -17.25 -32.11
CA ARG A 22 -11.02 -15.91 -31.81
C ARG A 22 -11.68 -15.84 -30.44
N ALA A 23 -12.49 -16.84 -30.10
CA ALA A 23 -13.13 -16.94 -28.78
C ALA A 23 -12.07 -17.10 -27.67
N LEU A 24 -11.07 -17.97 -27.88
CA LEU A 24 -9.96 -18.16 -26.95
C LEU A 24 -9.17 -16.87 -26.74
N ALA A 25 -8.87 -16.12 -27.81
CA ALA A 25 -8.16 -14.85 -27.72
C ALA A 25 -8.95 -13.80 -26.92
N SER A 26 -10.26 -13.70 -27.16
CA SER A 26 -11.14 -12.80 -26.39
C SER A 26 -11.21 -13.20 -24.92
N GLN A 27 -11.21 -14.50 -24.62
CA GLN A 27 -11.22 -15.03 -23.26
C GLN A 27 -9.89 -14.73 -22.56
N TYR A 28 -8.75 -14.99 -23.22
CA TYR A 28 -7.43 -14.63 -22.70
C TYR A 28 -7.30 -13.14 -22.40
N GLN A 29 -7.85 -12.27 -23.26
CA GLN A 29 -7.85 -10.84 -23.00
C GLN A 29 -8.65 -10.50 -21.73
N THR A 30 -9.81 -11.12 -21.55
CA THR A 30 -10.66 -10.91 -20.36
C THR A 30 -9.96 -11.40 -19.10
N ASP A 31 -9.41 -12.61 -19.13
CA ASP A 31 -8.71 -13.22 -18.00
C ASP A 31 -7.46 -12.42 -17.63
N ALA A 32 -6.68 -11.98 -18.62
CA ALA A 32 -5.49 -11.16 -18.41
C ALA A 32 -5.84 -9.84 -17.71
N LEU A 33 -6.90 -9.15 -18.14
CA LEU A 33 -7.38 -7.93 -17.47
C LEU A 33 -7.87 -8.22 -16.04
N GLY A 34 -8.52 -9.36 -15.82
CA GLY A 34 -8.92 -9.84 -14.50
C GLY A 34 -7.72 -10.05 -13.57
N TYR A 35 -6.70 -10.77 -14.03
CA TYR A 35 -5.47 -10.99 -13.27
C TYR A 35 -4.71 -9.70 -12.99
N LEU A 36 -4.67 -8.78 -13.97
CA LEU A 36 -4.03 -7.47 -13.79
C LEU A 36 -4.72 -6.66 -12.68
N LYS A 37 -6.06 -6.65 -12.68
CA LYS A 37 -6.86 -5.98 -11.65
C LYS A 37 -6.64 -6.60 -10.26
N THR A 38 -6.65 -7.92 -10.19
CA THR A 38 -6.39 -8.65 -8.93
C THR A 38 -4.99 -8.36 -8.41
N GLY A 39 -3.96 -8.44 -9.26
CA GLY A 39 -2.58 -8.15 -8.89
C GLY A 39 -2.41 -6.71 -8.40
N TYR A 40 -3.03 -5.74 -9.07
CA TYR A 40 -3.02 -4.34 -8.62
C TYR A 40 -3.69 -4.16 -7.25
N GLY A 41 -4.86 -4.77 -7.03
CA GLY A 41 -5.56 -4.72 -5.75
C GLY A 41 -4.75 -5.36 -4.62
N THR A 42 -4.23 -6.57 -4.84
CA THR A 42 -3.39 -7.25 -3.83
C THR A 42 -2.11 -6.48 -3.53
N GLY A 43 -1.46 -5.91 -4.55
CA GLY A 43 -0.25 -5.10 -4.37
C GLY A 43 -0.50 -3.82 -3.57
N THR A 44 -1.57 -3.10 -3.88
CA THR A 44 -1.94 -1.87 -3.15
C THR A 44 -2.33 -2.17 -1.69
N ASP A 45 -3.09 -3.23 -1.43
CA ASP A 45 -3.42 -3.65 -0.06
C ASP A 45 -2.17 -4.04 0.75
N ALA A 46 -1.22 -4.74 0.14
CA ALA A 46 0.02 -5.12 0.79
C ALA A 46 0.88 -3.90 1.14
N LEU A 47 0.99 -2.93 0.21
CA LEU A 47 1.70 -1.67 0.45
C LEU A 47 1.04 -0.87 1.59
N ASN A 48 -0.28 -0.74 1.58
CA ASN A 48 -1.01 -0.03 2.63
C ASN A 48 -0.84 -0.67 4.01
N LYS A 49 -0.85 -2.01 4.09
CA LYS A 49 -0.53 -2.74 5.33
C LYS A 49 0.90 -2.48 5.81
N GLY A 50 1.86 -2.42 4.89
CA GLY A 50 3.26 -2.10 5.20
C GLY A 50 3.42 -0.69 5.78
N ILE A 51 2.78 0.31 5.16
CA ILE A 51 2.76 1.69 5.65
C ILE A 51 2.14 1.75 7.04
N ALA A 52 0.96 1.16 7.23
CA ALA A 52 0.26 1.16 8.52
C ALA A 52 1.07 0.49 9.64
N ALA A 53 1.91 -0.51 9.32
CA ALA A 53 2.80 -1.14 10.28
C ALA A 53 4.03 -0.27 10.61
N TYR A 54 4.50 0.55 9.68
CA TYR A 54 5.69 1.40 9.84
C TYR A 54 5.38 2.74 10.51
N ASP A 55 4.23 3.35 10.22
CA ASP A 55 3.78 4.62 10.79
C ASP A 55 3.87 4.70 12.33
N PRO A 56 3.45 3.69 13.12
CA PRO A 56 3.60 3.74 14.57
C PRO A 56 5.07 3.73 15.01
N LEU A 57 5.96 3.09 14.27
CA LEU A 57 7.40 3.08 14.56
C LEU A 57 8.04 4.43 14.22
N ALA A 58 7.67 5.04 13.10
CA ALA A 58 8.10 6.38 12.74
C ALA A 58 7.57 7.43 13.74
N ALA A 59 6.31 7.30 14.17
CA ALA A 59 5.72 8.14 15.20
C ALA A 59 6.41 7.96 16.55
N LEU A 60 6.79 6.73 16.93
CA LEU A 60 7.57 6.46 18.14
C LEU A 60 8.95 7.09 18.08
N GLY A 61 9.65 6.96 16.95
CA GLY A 61 10.94 7.61 16.71
C GLY A 61 10.86 9.14 16.83
N ALA A 62 9.84 9.75 16.24
CA ALA A 62 9.59 11.19 16.36
C ALA A 62 9.30 11.61 17.82
N LYS A 63 8.54 10.81 18.57
CA LYS A 63 8.30 11.07 20.01
C LYS A 63 9.58 10.99 20.83
N TYR A 64 10.42 9.98 20.61
CA TYR A 64 11.68 9.84 21.33
C TYR A 64 12.70 10.93 20.95
N SER A 65 12.75 11.34 19.68
CA SER A 65 13.59 12.47 19.26
C SER A 65 13.21 13.76 19.98
N ARG A 66 11.91 14.04 20.16
CA ARG A 66 11.43 15.23 20.88
C ARG A 66 11.83 15.24 22.36
N VAL A 67 12.09 14.10 22.98
CA VAL A 67 12.61 14.04 24.37
C VAL A 67 14.00 14.69 24.44
N GLY A 68 14.85 14.47 23.43
CA GLY A 68 16.15 15.13 23.32
C GLY A 68 16.01 16.65 23.23
N ASP A 69 15.11 17.13 22.37
CA ASP A 69 14.85 18.57 22.22
C ASP A 69 14.29 19.17 23.52
N THR A 70 13.34 18.50 24.17
CA THR A 70 12.75 18.96 25.44
C THR A 70 13.79 19.01 26.56
N TRP A 71 14.76 18.09 26.55
CA TRP A 71 15.86 18.09 27.50
C TRP A 71 16.84 19.24 27.23
N LEU A 72 17.18 19.50 25.96
CA LEU A 72 18.00 20.64 25.56
C LEU A 72 17.31 21.99 25.86
N ASP A 73 15.99 22.06 25.65
CA ASP A 73 15.13 23.18 26.05
C ASP A 73 15.19 23.38 27.57
N ALA A 74 15.04 22.31 28.35
CA ALA A 74 15.12 22.35 29.82
C ALA A 74 16.50 22.82 30.32
N LEU A 75 17.58 22.40 29.64
CA LEU A 75 18.95 22.87 29.90
C LEU A 75 19.17 24.33 29.46
N GLY A 76 18.21 24.97 28.80
CA GLY A 76 18.26 26.36 28.38
C GLY A 76 19.07 26.60 27.11
N VAL A 77 19.45 25.53 26.39
CA VAL A 77 20.25 25.61 25.15
C VAL A 77 19.51 26.39 24.06
N ASN A 78 18.20 26.26 24.00
CA ASN A 78 17.33 26.93 23.02
C ASN A 78 16.71 28.25 23.55
N GLY A 79 17.22 28.77 24.66
CA GLY A 79 16.81 30.07 25.22
C GLY A 79 15.75 30.00 26.34
N ALA A 80 15.49 31.15 26.97
CA ALA A 80 14.70 31.25 28.20
C ALA A 80 13.21 30.86 28.01
N ASP A 81 12.63 31.14 26.85
CA ASP A 81 11.21 30.81 26.57
C ASP A 81 11.01 29.31 26.35
N ALA A 82 11.95 28.64 25.66
CA ALA A 82 11.95 27.19 25.50
C ALA A 82 12.16 26.48 26.85
N SER A 83 13.04 27.01 27.70
CA SER A 83 13.25 26.49 29.06
C SER A 83 12.01 26.60 29.95
N LYS A 84 11.26 27.71 29.88
CA LYS A 84 9.97 27.84 30.59
C LYS A 84 8.92 26.85 30.09
N ALA A 85 8.84 26.65 28.77
CA ALA A 85 7.93 25.67 28.19
C ALA A 85 8.27 24.24 28.64
N ALA A 86 9.55 23.87 28.63
CA ALA A 86 10.01 22.57 29.13
C ALA A 86 9.75 22.38 30.64
N GLN A 87 10.00 23.40 31.46
CA GLN A 87 9.68 23.37 32.90
C GLN A 87 8.19 23.16 33.17
N SER A 88 7.31 23.76 32.36
CA SER A 88 5.86 23.56 32.49
C SER A 88 5.46 22.09 32.27
N VAL A 89 6.10 21.39 31.33
CA VAL A 89 5.84 19.97 31.05
C VAL A 89 6.20 19.09 32.26
N PHE A 90 7.33 19.35 32.92
CA PHE A 90 7.74 18.62 34.12
C PHE A 90 6.84 18.91 35.33
N GLN A 91 6.29 20.12 35.45
CA GLN A 91 5.39 20.50 36.55
C GLN A 91 3.96 19.99 36.37
N THR A 92 3.51 19.70 35.14
CA THR A 92 2.14 19.23 34.85
C THR A 92 2.01 17.72 34.59
N THR A 93 3.07 16.94 34.80
CA THR A 93 3.04 15.48 34.57
C THR A 93 2.39 14.73 35.76
N PRO A 94 1.56 13.69 35.54
CA PRO A 94 0.95 12.92 36.63
C PRO A 94 2.03 12.29 37.52
N GLY A 95 2.13 12.77 38.77
CA GLY A 95 3.14 12.29 39.73
C GLY A 95 3.92 13.40 40.45
N TYR A 96 3.81 14.66 40.03
CA TYR A 96 4.33 15.81 40.78
C TYR A 96 3.19 16.47 41.60
N PRO A 97 2.99 16.11 42.88
CA PRO A 97 2.23 16.98 43.76
C PRO A 97 3.03 18.28 43.92
N ALA A 98 2.43 19.41 43.54
CA ALA A 98 2.95 20.72 43.86
C ALA A 98 3.09 20.81 45.39
N PHE A 99 4.32 20.97 45.88
CA PHE A 99 4.62 21.29 47.29
C PHE A 99 4.67 22.81 47.46
#